data_AF-A0A2R6FEP1-F1
#
_entry.id   AF-A0A2R6FEP1-F1
#
_cell.length_a   1.000
_cell.length_b   1.000
_cell.length_c   1.000
_cell.angle_alpha   90.00
_cell.angle_beta   90.00
_cell.angle_gamma   90.00
#
_symmetry.space_group_name_H-M   'P 1'
#
loop_
_entity.id
_entity.type
_entity.pdbx_description
1 polymer ?
#
loop_
_entity_poly.entity_id
_entity_poly.type
_entity_poly.pdbx_seq_one_letter_code
_entity_poly.pdbx_strand_id
1 'polypeptide(L)'
;MQLSVVVPTLDGRERLARTLDALAEHVPDAEVVVVNGPSTDGTTGMVRERDGVDVLVEVADRSVAAARNAGADHARGDVVAFVDQGLAVTDSWAEALGAGLETAEVVTGPVHVPLRGGMTTEDAESDSLGGREVTFLNSGNVA
;
A
#
# COMPACT_ATOMS: atom_id res chain seq x y z
N MET A 1 -0.81 -10.53 14.59
CA MET A 1 -1.35 -10.16 13.27
C MET A 1 -0.47 -10.82 12.22
N GLN A 2 -1.08 -11.53 11.27
CA GLN A 2 -0.42 -12.05 10.08
C GLN A 2 -0.77 -11.10 8.92
N LEU A 3 0.19 -10.27 8.52
CA LEU A 3 -0.04 -9.23 7.53
C LEU A 3 0.28 -9.73 6.12
N SER A 4 -0.65 -9.56 5.18
CA SER A 4 -0.38 -9.66 3.75
C SER A 4 -0.41 -8.28 3.12
N VAL A 5 0.68 -7.91 2.44
CA VAL A 5 0.80 -6.67 1.69
C VAL A 5 0.62 -6.95 0.20
N VAL A 6 -0.48 -6.46 -0.35
CA VAL A 6 -0.80 -6.56 -1.78
C VAL A 6 -0.29 -5.30 -2.49
N VAL A 7 0.62 -5.49 -3.43
CA VAL A 7 1.21 -4.42 -4.24
C VAL A 7 0.78 -4.58 -5.71
N PRO A 8 -0.30 -3.92 -6.16
CA PRO A 8 -0.65 -3.89 -7.57
C PRO A 8 0.38 -3.07 -8.36
N THR A 9 0.79 -3.58 -9.51
CA THR A 9 1.82 -2.96 -10.37
C THR A 9 1.45 -3.05 -11.84
N LEU A 10 1.83 -2.02 -12.58
CA LEU A 10 1.69 -1.94 -14.04
C LEU A 10 2.69 -0.93 -14.59
N ASP A 11 3.60 -1.40 -15.45
CA ASP A 11 4.64 -0.58 -16.08
C ASP A 11 5.39 0.30 -15.03
N GLY A 12 5.75 -0.30 -13.90
CA GLY A 12 6.27 0.38 -12.72
C GLY A 12 7.52 -0.23 -12.12
N ARG A 13 8.29 -1.03 -12.87
CA ARG A 13 9.43 -1.83 -12.39
C ARG A 13 10.32 -1.11 -11.36
N GLU A 14 10.80 0.08 -11.67
CA GLU A 14 11.73 0.81 -10.79
C GLU A 14 11.05 1.36 -9.53
N ARG A 15 9.79 1.77 -9.63
CA ARG A 15 9.02 2.26 -8.49
C ARG A 15 8.71 1.08 -7.55
N LEU A 16 8.21 -0.01 -8.12
CA LEU A 16 7.93 -1.26 -7.42
C LEU A 16 9.18 -1.78 -6.69
N ALA A 17 10.34 -1.72 -7.34
CA ALA A 17 11.59 -2.15 -6.73
C ALA A 17 11.85 -1.42 -5.39
N ARG A 18 11.66 -0.10 -5.35
CA ARG A 18 11.81 0.71 -4.13
C ARG A 18 10.74 0.39 -3.08
N THR A 19 9.49 0.19 -3.50
CA THR A 19 8.40 -0.21 -2.59
C THR A 19 8.72 -1.54 -1.91
N LEU A 20 9.13 -2.53 -2.69
CA LEU A 20 9.52 -3.85 -2.20
C LEU A 20 10.76 -3.79 -1.30
N ASP A 21 11.73 -2.92 -1.58
CA ASP A 21 12.89 -2.71 -0.69
C ASP A 21 12.45 -2.17 0.68
N ALA A 22 11.54 -1.18 0.69
CA ALA A 22 10.98 -0.63 1.92
C ALA A 22 10.13 -1.65 2.71
N LEU A 23 9.40 -2.54 2.01
CA LEU A 23 8.66 -3.62 2.67
C LEU A 23 9.61 -4.62 3.32
N ALA A 24 10.67 -5.04 2.61
CA ALA A 24 11.67 -5.95 3.16
C ALA A 24 12.43 -5.33 4.35
N GLU A 25 12.64 -4.01 4.35
CA GLU A 25 13.30 -3.30 5.45
C GLU A 25 12.41 -3.13 6.68
N HIS A 26 11.20 -2.62 6.51
CA HIS A 26 10.36 -2.17 7.63
C HIS A 26 9.31 -3.19 8.08
N VAL A 27 8.96 -4.16 7.23
CA VAL A 27 7.98 -5.22 7.53
C VAL A 27 8.45 -6.59 7.02
N PRO A 28 9.64 -7.07 7.43
CA PRO A 28 10.25 -8.29 6.88
C PRO A 28 9.45 -9.57 7.11
N ASP A 29 8.55 -9.59 8.09
CA ASP A 29 7.72 -10.75 8.43
C ASP A 29 6.36 -10.77 7.69
N ALA A 30 6.05 -9.74 6.90
CA ALA A 30 4.80 -9.67 6.15
C ALA A 30 4.86 -10.52 4.87
N GLU A 31 3.75 -11.18 4.53
CA GLU A 31 3.60 -11.84 3.23
C GLU A 31 3.46 -10.76 2.14
N VAL A 32 4.32 -10.79 1.12
CA VAL A 32 4.28 -9.83 0.01
C VAL A 32 3.68 -10.47 -1.22
N VAL A 33 2.53 -9.94 -1.65
CA VAL A 33 1.79 -10.37 -2.83
C VAL A 33 1.90 -9.28 -3.90
N VAL A 34 2.69 -9.53 -4.94
CA VAL A 34 2.77 -8.63 -6.10
C VAL A 34 1.74 -9.05 -7.14
N VAL A 35 0.91 -8.10 -7.57
CA VAL A 35 -0.07 -8.34 -8.64
C VAL A 35 0.30 -7.50 -9.84
N ASN A 36 0.91 -8.14 -10.83
CA ASN A 36 1.37 -7.49 -12.06
C ASN A 36 0.30 -7.55 -13.14
N GLY A 37 -0.08 -6.39 -13.66
CA GLY A 37 -0.88 -6.28 -14.88
C GLY A 37 -0.05 -6.63 -16.14
N PRO A 38 -0.57 -6.35 -17.36
CA PRO A 38 0.15 -6.59 -18.60
C PRO A 38 1.29 -5.58 -18.82
N SER A 39 2.31 -5.64 -17.96
CA SER A 39 3.51 -4.81 -17.97
C SER A 39 4.45 -5.19 -19.11
N THR A 40 5.12 -4.19 -19.66
CA THR A 40 6.01 -4.31 -20.83
C THR A 40 7.46 -3.92 -20.54
N ASP A 41 7.75 -3.56 -19.30
CA ASP A 41 9.03 -3.01 -18.83
C ASP A 41 9.96 -4.04 -18.16
N GLY A 42 9.58 -5.32 -18.19
CA GLY A 42 10.31 -6.41 -17.55
C GLY A 42 9.99 -6.59 -16.06
N THR A 43 8.90 -5.99 -15.54
CA THR A 43 8.45 -6.14 -14.14
C THR A 43 8.37 -7.60 -13.70
N THR A 44 7.73 -8.49 -14.47
CA THR A 44 7.63 -9.93 -14.16
C THR A 44 8.99 -10.58 -13.89
N GLY A 45 9.99 -10.30 -14.73
CA GLY A 45 11.33 -10.88 -14.58
C GLY A 45 12.00 -10.37 -13.30
N MET A 46 11.94 -9.06 -13.07
CA MET A 46 12.49 -8.44 -11.86
C MET A 46 11.87 -9.02 -10.58
N VAL A 47 10.55 -9.22 -10.55
CA VAL A 47 9.86 -9.77 -9.38
C VAL A 47 10.25 -11.23 -9.13
N ARG A 48 10.34 -12.06 -10.18
CA ARG A 48 10.73 -13.48 -10.04
C ARG A 48 12.15 -13.70 -9.53
N GLU A 49 13.02 -12.71 -9.70
CA GLU A 49 14.41 -12.75 -9.25
C GLU A 49 14.59 -12.23 -7.81
N ARG A 50 13.51 -11.80 -7.14
CA ARG A 50 13.56 -11.27 -5.77
C ARG A 50 13.12 -12.29 -4.73
N ASP A 51 13.94 -12.47 -3.70
CA ASP A 51 13.65 -13.35 -2.56
C ASP A 51 12.58 -12.79 -1.60
N GLY A 52 12.28 -11.49 -1.66
CA GLY A 52 11.33 -10.79 -0.79
C GLY A 52 9.90 -10.70 -1.33
N VAL A 53 9.52 -11.55 -2.28
CA VAL A 53 8.15 -11.64 -2.82
C VAL A 53 7.65 -13.07 -2.70
N ASP A 54 6.62 -13.29 -1.89
CA ASP A 54 6.06 -14.61 -1.64
C ASP A 54 5.16 -15.09 -2.78
N VAL A 55 4.40 -14.18 -3.38
CA VAL A 55 3.43 -14.49 -4.43
C VAL A 55 3.51 -13.44 -5.53
N LEU A 56 3.65 -13.91 -6.78
CA LEU A 56 3.47 -13.12 -7.99
C LEU A 56 2.20 -13.58 -8.72
N VAL A 57 1.23 -12.69 -8.83
CA VAL A 57 0.00 -12.90 -9.60
C VAL A 57 0.07 -12.09 -10.88
N GLU A 58 -0.11 -12.73 -12.03
CA GLU A 58 -0.17 -12.07 -13.34
C GLU A 58 -1.64 -11.93 -13.77
N VAL A 59 -2.07 -10.70 -14.04
CA VAL A 59 -3.44 -10.39 -14.50
C VAL A 59 -3.41 -9.76 -15.88
N ALA A 60 -4.37 -10.12 -16.73
CA ALA A 60 -4.50 -9.55 -18.08
C ALA A 60 -5.19 -8.17 -18.07
N ASP A 61 -5.79 -7.77 -16.95
CA ASP A 61 -6.48 -6.49 -16.78
C ASP A 61 -5.51 -5.39 -16.35
N ARG A 62 -5.74 -4.15 -16.81
CA ARG A 62 -4.98 -2.95 -16.42
C ARG A 62 -5.62 -2.20 -15.25
N SER A 63 -6.74 -2.68 -14.73
CA SER A 63 -7.48 -2.10 -13.61
C SER A 63 -6.80 -2.39 -12.28
N VAL A 64 -6.52 -1.33 -11.51
CA VAL A 64 -6.01 -1.43 -10.13
C VAL A 64 -6.99 -2.19 -9.22
N ALA A 65 -8.30 -2.06 -9.44
CA ALA A 65 -9.30 -2.76 -8.64
C ALA A 65 -9.27 -4.27 -8.92
N ALA A 66 -9.13 -4.66 -10.20
CA ALA A 66 -8.98 -6.07 -10.56
C ALA A 66 -7.70 -6.66 -9.95
N ALA A 67 -6.60 -5.91 -9.99
CA ALA A 67 -5.35 -6.32 -9.37
C ALA A 67 -5.46 -6.47 -7.84
N ARG A 68 -6.09 -5.51 -7.15
CA ARG A 68 -6.33 -5.59 -5.69
C ARG A 68 -7.18 -6.81 -5.31
N ASN A 69 -8.27 -7.06 -6.04
CA ASN A 69 -9.11 -8.23 -5.79
C ASN A 69 -8.34 -9.53 -6.00
N ALA A 70 -7.60 -9.65 -7.11
CA ALA A 70 -6.79 -10.83 -7.38
C ALA A 70 -5.71 -11.05 -6.31
N GLY A 71 -5.11 -9.98 -5.79
CA GLY A 71 -4.15 -10.06 -4.68
C GLY A 71 -4.80 -10.49 -3.37
N ALA A 72 -5.96 -9.92 -3.03
CA ALA A 72 -6.70 -10.30 -1.84
C ALA A 72 -7.11 -11.79 -1.86
N ASP A 73 -7.48 -12.32 -3.03
CA ASP A 73 -7.80 -13.75 -3.20
C ASP A 73 -6.60 -14.69 -2.97
N HIS A 74 -5.37 -14.17 -3.06
CA HIS A 74 -4.13 -14.95 -2.82
C HIS A 74 -3.50 -14.69 -1.45
N ALA A 75 -3.93 -13.65 -0.75
CA ALA A 75 -3.43 -13.29 0.57
C ALA A 75 -3.81 -14.35 1.61
N ARG A 76 -2.87 -14.66 2.51
CA ARG A 76 -3.06 -15.67 3.57
C ARG A 76 -3.11 -15.08 4.98
N GLY A 77 -2.76 -13.81 5.12
CA GLY A 77 -2.81 -13.06 6.35
C GLY A 77 -4.24 -12.86 6.86
N ASP A 78 -4.36 -12.61 8.17
CA ASP A 78 -5.62 -12.19 8.78
C ASP A 78 -5.92 -10.71 8.51
N VAL A 79 -4.91 -9.95 8.06
CA VAL A 79 -5.01 -8.55 7.66
C VAL A 79 -4.41 -8.38 6.28
N VAL A 80 -5.14 -7.70 5.39
CA VAL A 80 -4.70 -7.37 4.03
C VAL A 80 -4.50 -5.86 3.91
N ALA A 81 -3.29 -5.44 3.60
CA ALA A 81 -2.95 -4.06 3.29
C ALA A 81 -2.70 -3.87 1.80
N PHE A 82 -3.21 -2.79 1.21
CA PHE A 82 -2.93 -2.42 -0.18
C PHE A 82 -1.92 -1.28 -0.22
N VAL A 83 -0.77 -1.50 -0.85
CA VAL A 83 0.30 -0.49 -0.99
C VAL A 83 0.53 -0.22 -2.48
N ASP A 84 0.55 1.05 -2.88
CA ASP A 84 0.84 1.42 -4.28
C ASP A 84 2.33 1.19 -4.62
N GLN A 85 2.59 0.76 -5.85
CA GLN A 85 3.93 0.54 -6.41
C GLN A 85 4.88 1.76 -6.36
N GLY A 86 4.42 2.96 -5.98
CA GLY A 86 5.23 4.17 -5.79
C GLY A 86 5.45 4.60 -4.35
N LEU A 87 4.89 3.88 -3.37
CA LEU A 87 4.97 4.23 -1.95
C LEU A 87 6.04 3.42 -1.22
N ALA A 88 6.55 3.99 -0.13
CA ALA A 88 7.40 3.31 0.82
C ALA A 88 6.72 3.38 2.19
N VAL A 89 6.69 2.25 2.89
CA VAL A 89 6.27 2.19 4.30
C VAL A 89 7.40 2.71 5.20
N THR A 90 7.09 3.00 6.46
CA THR A 90 8.06 3.47 7.47
C THR A 90 8.08 2.53 8.67
N ASP A 91 9.08 2.66 9.55
CA ASP A 91 9.26 1.80 10.74
C ASP A 91 7.99 1.65 11.61
N SER A 92 7.21 2.73 11.77
CA SER A 92 5.99 2.72 12.60
C SER A 92 4.75 2.15 11.91
N TRP A 93 4.83 1.79 10.62
CA TRP A 93 3.64 1.51 9.81
C TRP A 93 2.87 0.26 10.28
N ALA A 94 3.57 -0.85 10.53
CA ALA A 94 2.92 -2.08 11.00
C ALA A 94 2.35 -1.95 12.42
N GLU A 95 3.03 -1.23 13.31
CA GLU A 95 2.54 -0.94 14.66
C GLU A 95 1.26 -0.09 14.61
N ALA A 96 1.24 0.95 13.78
CA ALA A 96 0.08 1.81 13.59
C ALA A 96 -1.12 1.05 13.01
N LEU A 97 -0.90 0.13 12.06
CA LEU A 97 -1.95 -0.77 11.56
C LEU A 97 -2.51 -1.64 12.68
N GLY A 98 -1.64 -2.27 13.47
CA GLY A 98 -2.03 -3.12 14.58
C GLY A 98 -2.90 -2.37 15.59
N ALA A 99 -2.44 -1.20 16.04
CA ALA A 99 -3.17 -0.36 17.00
C ALA A 99 -4.53 0.12 16.46
N GLY A 100 -4.59 0.54 15.19
CA GLY A 100 -5.84 0.97 14.58
C GLY A 100 -6.87 -0.16 14.49
N LEU A 101 -6.42 -1.36 14.11
CA LEU A 101 -7.27 -2.54 13.93
C LEU A 101 -7.81 -3.12 15.25
N GLU A 102 -7.27 -2.72 16.40
CA GLU A 102 -7.89 -3.01 17.71
C GLU A 102 -9.23 -2.28 17.90
N THR A 103 -9.43 -1.17 17.19
CA THR A 103 -10.58 -0.27 17.37
C THR A 103 -11.51 -0.20 16.16
N ALA A 104 -11.06 -0.67 14.99
CA ALA A 104 -11.80 -0.60 13.74
C ALA A 104 -11.54 -1.84 12.86
N GLU A 105 -12.51 -2.20 12.02
CA GLU A 105 -12.36 -3.31 11.05
C GLU A 105 -11.52 -2.91 9.83
N VAL A 106 -11.44 -1.60 9.55
CA VAL A 106 -10.70 -1.03 8.42
C VAL A 106 -9.96 0.20 8.90
N VAL A 107 -8.69 0.30 8.54
CA VAL A 107 -7.82 1.44 8.86
C VAL A 107 -7.25 2.05 7.57
N THR A 108 -7.04 3.35 7.62
CA THR A 108 -6.31 4.11 6.60
C THR A 108 -5.38 5.09 7.31
N GLY A 109 -4.32 5.52 6.65
CA GLY A 109 -3.31 6.39 7.23
C GLY A 109 -2.86 7.48 6.27
N PRO A 110 -2.15 8.50 6.79
CA PRO A 110 -1.61 9.57 5.97
C PRO A 110 -0.56 9.03 5.00
N VAL A 111 -0.59 9.53 3.77
CA VAL A 111 0.49 9.35 2.79
C VAL A 111 1.30 10.64 2.76
N HIS A 112 2.57 10.56 3.10
CA HIS A 112 3.44 11.74 3.13
C HIS A 112 4.18 11.90 1.81
N VAL A 113 4.11 13.10 1.22
CA VAL A 113 4.90 13.46 0.04
C VAL A 113 6.02 14.42 0.47
N PRO A 114 7.30 14.06 0.30
CA PRO A 114 8.40 14.97 0.60
C PRO A 114 8.40 16.14 -0.39
N LEU A 115 8.19 17.36 0.11
CA LEU A 115 8.34 18.60 -0.66
C LEU A 115 9.73 19.19 -0.40
N ARG A 116 10.24 20.00 -1.34
CA ARG A 116 11.56 20.67 -1.21
C ARG A 116 11.70 21.56 0.04
N GLY A 117 10.63 21.82 0.80
CA GLY A 117 10.61 22.60 2.04
C GLY A 117 10.21 21.83 3.31
N GLY A 118 10.06 20.49 3.25
CA GLY A 118 9.60 19.67 4.38
C GLY A 118 8.50 18.67 4.00
N MET A 119 8.10 17.82 4.96
CA MET A 119 6.96 16.90 4.82
C MET A 119 5.65 17.65 5.09
N THR A 120 4.58 17.35 4.36
CA THR A 120 3.22 17.70 4.79
C THR A 120 2.61 16.50 5.51
N THR A 121 2.47 16.61 6.83
CA THR A 121 1.39 15.95 7.55
C THR A 121 0.25 16.96 7.52
N GLU A 122 -0.74 16.77 6.65
CA GLU A 122 -1.98 17.52 6.83
C GLU A 122 -2.76 16.79 7.91
N ASP A 123 -2.75 17.37 9.12
CA ASP A 123 -3.56 16.91 10.23
C ASP A 123 -5.03 16.84 9.80
N ALA A 124 -5.79 15.89 10.36
CA ALA A 124 -7.21 15.79 10.10
C ALA A 124 -7.92 17.10 10.47
N GLU A 125 -8.39 17.83 9.47
CA GLU A 125 -9.13 19.07 9.68
C GLU A 125 -10.57 18.72 10.06
N SER A 126 -11.04 19.26 11.18
CA SER A 126 -12.40 19.11 11.66
C SER A 126 -12.97 20.46 12.04
N ASP A 127 -14.26 20.66 11.76
CA ASP A 127 -15.00 21.86 12.14
C ASP A 127 -16.44 21.52 12.55
N SER A 128 -17.09 22.42 13.27
CA SER A 128 -18.48 22.27 13.72
C SER A 128 -19.45 22.93 12.74
N LEU A 129 -20.06 22.13 11.86
CA LEU A 129 -21.08 22.59 10.92
C LEU A 129 -22.48 22.21 11.43
N GLY A 130 -23.27 23.22 11.80
CA GLY A 130 -24.64 23.02 12.27
C GLY A 130 -24.75 22.25 13.59
N GLY A 131 -23.74 22.39 14.47
CA GLY A 131 -23.69 21.72 15.77
C GLY A 131 -23.25 20.24 15.71
N ARG A 132 -22.71 19.80 14.58
CA ARG A 132 -22.08 18.49 14.40
C ARG A 132 -20.62 18.69 14.07
N GLU A 133 -19.76 17.89 14.68
CA GLU A 133 -18.37 17.79 14.29
C GLU A 133 -18.29 17.09 12.93
N VAL A 134 -17.60 17.73 11.98
CA VAL A 134 -17.38 17.23 10.63
C VAL A 134 -15.88 17.20 10.38
N THR A 135 -15.32 16.01 10.20
CA THR A 135 -13.96 15.85 9.68
C THR A 135 -13.99 15.92 8.17
N PHE A 136 -13.23 16.83 7.58
CA PHE A 136 -13.20 17.01 6.13
C PHE A 136 -12.41 15.88 5.46
N LEU A 137 -12.93 15.39 4.33
CA LEU A 137 -12.18 14.54 3.41
C LEU A 137 -11.19 15.43 2.65
N ASN A 138 -9.90 15.29 2.96
CA ASN A 138 -8.87 16.00 2.24
C ASN A 138 -8.72 15.43 0.82
N SER A 139 -9.17 16.19 -0.18
CA SER A 139 -9.10 15.82 -1.60
C SER A 139 -7.68 15.85 -2.19
N GLY A 140 -6.66 16.22 -1.41
CA GLY A 140 -5.24 16.10 -1.79
C GLY A 140 -4.75 14.65 -1.92
N ASN A 141 -5.51 13.67 -1.40
CA ASN A 141 -5.22 12.23 -1.49
C ASN A 141 -5.70 11.54 -2.79
N VAL A 142 -6.11 12.31 -3.81
CA VAL A 142 -6.41 11.79 -5.15
C VAL A 142 -5.56 12.48 -6.20
N ALA A 143 -4.32 12.03 -6.36
CA ALA A 143 -3.55 12.04 -7.62
C ALA A 143 -2.32 11.13 -7.50
#